data_AF-A0A9W8AZY8-F1
#
_entry.id   AF-A0A9W8AZY8-F1
#
_cell.length_a   1.000
_cell.length_b   1.000
_cell.length_c   1.000
_cell.angle_alpha   90.00
_cell.angle_beta   90.00
_cell.angle_gamma   90.00
#
_symmetry.space_group_name_H-M   'P 1'
#
loop_
_entity.id
_entity.type
_entity.pdbx_description
1 polymer ?
#
loop_
_entity_poly.entity_id
_entity_poly.type
_entity_poly.pdbx_seq_one_letter_code
_entity_poly.pdbx_strand_id
1 'polypeptide(L)'
;MNPTDVDNAQLDTVFPPPPDFFRHFTEANLARLEEHGSDATLPPPTGELSYLVPPTIPSESEFFMFGQRWPLDDTLPSLKEQEVEQLYPTDGFNRTKELKKLNNSLIFKYLDLIGTLATTPSKFEKDVDDIRLILVNMHHLINEFRPYQARDTLKLMLEDQIARRHQVASEITSACKELSTDLGDASELIRTRLEEAQHVVQQSTSLAQVNDTTLAVKSELASTEADSIRQALDLLNDLV
;
A
#
# COMPACT_ATOMS: atom_id res chain seq x y z
N MET A 1 10.57 14.51 43.68
CA MET A 1 10.96 15.73 42.92
C MET A 1 9.87 16.75 43.12
N ASN A 2 10.18 17.93 43.66
CA ASN A 2 9.18 18.98 43.88
C ASN A 2 8.66 19.48 42.51
N PRO A 3 7.35 19.70 42.34
CA PRO A 3 6.77 20.14 41.07
C PRO A 3 7.24 21.54 40.62
N THR A 4 7.90 22.29 41.49
CA THR A 4 8.39 23.66 41.22
C THR A 4 9.79 23.73 40.59
N ASP A 5 10.56 22.64 40.58
CA ASP A 5 11.94 22.65 40.05
C ASP A 5 12.01 22.40 38.53
N VAL A 6 10.92 21.94 37.93
CA VAL A 6 10.85 21.66 36.48
C VAL A 6 10.56 22.93 35.68
N ASP A 7 9.77 23.85 36.25
CA ASP A 7 9.36 25.10 35.58
C ASP A 7 10.53 26.08 35.37
N ASN A 8 11.52 26.09 36.28
CA ASN A 8 12.69 26.97 36.15
C ASN A 8 13.74 26.45 35.14
N ALA A 9 13.78 25.14 34.87
CA ALA A 9 14.66 24.56 33.85
C ALA A 9 14.09 24.67 32.43
N GLN A 10 12.81 25.00 32.28
CA GLN A 10 12.09 25.13 31.00
C GLN A 10 12.38 26.45 30.26
N LEU A 11 13.03 27.42 30.90
CA LEU A 11 13.30 28.74 30.30
C LEU A 11 14.63 28.82 29.53
N ASP A 12 15.49 27.79 29.62
CA ASP A 12 16.84 27.78 29.05
C ASP A 12 16.98 26.94 27.76
N THR A 13 15.89 26.36 27.24
CA THR A 13 15.93 25.49 26.04
C THR A 13 15.38 26.16 24.79
N VAL A 14 16.05 25.92 23.64
CA VAL A 14 15.65 26.47 22.32
C VAL A 14 14.32 25.89 21.83
N PHE A 15 13.93 24.72 22.31
CA PHE A 15 12.69 24.04 21.93
C PHE A 15 11.71 24.02 23.10
N PRO A 16 10.39 24.17 22.83
CA PRO A 16 9.39 24.03 23.86
C PRO A 16 9.38 22.59 24.40
N PRO A 17 9.12 22.40 25.70
CA PRO A 17 8.96 21.07 26.26
C PRO A 17 7.74 20.36 25.65
N PRO A 18 7.70 19.01 25.69
CA PRO A 18 6.54 18.26 25.24
C PRO A 18 5.28 18.64 26.04
N PRO A 19 4.08 18.54 25.45
CA PRO A 19 2.82 18.84 26.14
C PRO A 19 2.62 17.99 27.39
N ASP A 20 2.14 18.57 28.50
CA ASP A 20 2.03 17.90 29.81
C ASP A 20 1.19 16.61 29.81
N PHE A 21 0.37 16.39 28.78
CA PHE A 21 -0.42 15.17 28.59
C PHE A 21 0.41 13.88 28.67
N PHE A 22 1.71 13.92 28.32
CA PHE A 22 2.58 12.75 28.37
C PHE A 22 2.65 12.12 29.77
N ARG A 23 2.45 12.90 30.84
CA ARG A 23 2.52 12.42 32.23
C ARG A 23 1.39 11.46 32.59
N HIS A 24 0.27 11.52 31.85
CA HIS A 24 -0.89 10.66 32.08
C HIS A 24 -0.74 9.27 31.44
N PHE A 25 0.24 9.07 30.55
CA PHE A 25 0.54 7.80 29.88
C PHE A 25 1.32 6.85 30.81
N THR A 26 0.65 6.33 31.84
CA THR A 26 1.19 5.33 32.77
C THR A 26 0.57 3.95 32.52
N GLU A 27 1.28 2.87 32.82
CA GLU A 27 0.77 1.49 32.68
C GLU A 27 -0.55 1.27 33.44
N ALA A 28 -0.68 1.88 34.62
CA ALA A 28 -1.90 1.81 35.43
C ALA A 28 -3.10 2.52 34.76
N ASN A 29 -2.88 3.67 34.12
CA ASN A 29 -3.94 4.40 33.43
C ASN A 29 -4.32 3.73 32.10
N LEU A 30 -3.37 3.06 31.43
CA LEU A 30 -3.63 2.25 30.24
C LEU A 30 -4.50 1.03 30.56
N ALA A 31 -4.19 0.31 31.64
CA ALA A 31 -5.03 -0.81 32.09
C ALA A 31 -6.46 -0.35 32.42
N ARG A 32 -6.61 0.80 33.10
CA ARG A 32 -7.94 1.40 33.34
C ARG A 32 -8.66 1.78 32.06
N LEU A 33 -7.95 2.30 31.05
CA LEU A 33 -8.56 2.63 29.76
C LEU A 33 -9.03 1.37 29.02
N GLU A 34 -8.28 0.27 29.07
CA GLU A 34 -8.69 -1.01 28.49
C GLU A 34 -9.96 -1.56 29.15
N GLU A 35 -10.04 -1.49 30.48
CA GLU A 35 -11.25 -1.83 31.24
C GLU A 35 -12.45 -0.97 30.80
N HIS A 36 -12.26 0.35 30.63
CA HIS A 36 -13.33 1.26 30.18
C HIS A 36 -13.70 1.10 28.70
N GLY A 37 -12.73 0.78 27.84
CA GLY A 37 -12.96 0.57 26.40
C GLY A 37 -13.72 -0.72 26.10
N SER A 38 -13.71 -1.69 27.02
CA SER A 38 -14.49 -2.93 26.91
C SER A 38 -15.99 -2.76 27.23
N ASP A 39 -16.36 -1.69 27.94
CA ASP A 39 -17.73 -1.39 28.37
C ASP A 39 -18.29 -0.18 27.62
N ALA A 40 -18.88 -0.43 26.44
CA ALA A 40 -19.47 0.59 25.56
C ALA A 40 -20.67 1.35 26.16
N THR A 41 -21.08 1.00 27.39
CA THR A 41 -22.17 1.63 28.14
C THR A 41 -21.70 2.79 29.03
N LEU A 42 -20.39 2.96 29.21
CA LEU A 42 -19.82 4.00 30.08
C LEU A 42 -19.70 5.36 29.36
N PRO A 43 -19.89 6.48 30.08
CA PRO A 43 -19.65 7.82 29.54
C PRO A 43 -18.18 8.00 29.13
N PRO A 44 -17.88 8.95 28.23
CA PRO A 44 -16.52 9.19 27.76
C PRO A 44 -15.53 9.40 28.93
N PRO A 45 -14.31 8.85 28.82
CA PRO A 45 -13.34 8.89 29.91
C PRO A 45 -13.09 10.34 30.35
N THR A 46 -13.27 10.58 31.64
CA THR A 46 -13.21 11.93 32.23
C THR A 46 -11.89 12.12 32.98
N GLY A 47 -11.30 13.31 32.91
CA GLY A 47 -10.06 13.63 33.64
C GLY A 47 -8.80 13.07 32.97
N GLU A 48 -7.91 12.43 33.73
CA GLU A 48 -6.58 11.99 33.24
C GLU A 48 -6.65 10.98 32.09
N LEU A 49 -7.74 10.20 32.01
CA LEU A 49 -7.97 9.21 30.96
C LEU A 49 -8.42 9.82 29.63
N SER A 50 -8.94 11.06 29.62
CA SER A 50 -9.37 11.72 28.38
C SER A 50 -8.20 12.00 27.44
N TYR A 51 -7.02 12.24 28.01
CA TYR A 51 -5.79 12.52 27.25
C TYR A 51 -5.20 11.28 26.57
N LEU A 52 -5.66 10.08 26.95
CA LEU A 52 -5.24 8.82 26.34
C LEU A 52 -6.09 8.45 25.11
N VAL A 53 -7.26 9.07 24.97
CA VAL A 53 -8.11 8.90 23.77
C VAL A 53 -7.69 9.95 22.74
N PRO A 54 -7.49 9.57 21.46
CA PRO A 54 -7.24 10.53 20.41
C PRO A 54 -8.34 11.61 20.37
N PRO A 55 -7.98 12.89 20.20
CA PRO A 55 -8.98 13.96 20.12
C PRO A 55 -9.91 13.74 18.92
N THR A 56 -11.15 14.21 19.05
CA THR A 56 -12.11 14.20 17.95
C THR A 56 -11.61 15.09 16.81
N ILE A 57 -11.88 14.69 15.57
CA ILE A 57 -11.58 15.51 14.39
C ILE A 57 -12.32 16.85 14.55
N PRO A 58 -11.62 18.00 14.47
CA PRO A 58 -12.25 19.31 14.55
C PRO A 58 -13.36 19.44 13.50
N SER A 59 -14.53 19.94 13.90
CA SER A 59 -15.60 20.29 12.96
C SER A 59 -15.44 21.69 12.37
N GLU A 60 -14.43 22.44 12.81
CA GLU A 60 -14.11 23.77 12.32
C GLU A 60 -13.51 23.71 10.92
N SER A 61 -13.91 24.62 10.05
CA SER A 61 -13.46 24.67 8.65
C SER A 61 -12.03 25.16 8.47
N GLU A 62 -11.37 25.64 9.53
CA GLU A 62 -10.04 26.22 9.49
C GLU A 62 -9.23 25.81 10.73
N PHE A 63 -7.92 25.65 10.60
CA PHE A 63 -7.00 25.42 11.71
C PHE A 63 -5.79 26.35 11.61
N PHE A 64 -5.20 26.70 12.76
CA PHE A 64 -4.05 27.60 12.81
C PHE A 64 -2.75 26.82 12.87
N MET A 65 -1.86 27.07 11.92
CA MET A 65 -0.55 26.42 11.84
C MET A 65 0.52 27.42 11.36
N PHE A 66 1.63 27.52 12.09
CA PHE A 66 2.79 28.39 11.79
C PHE A 66 2.44 29.86 11.55
N GLY A 67 1.51 30.42 12.32
CA GLY A 67 1.12 31.83 12.17
C GLY A 67 0.07 32.07 11.07
N GLN A 68 -0.39 31.03 10.38
CA GLN A 68 -1.35 31.12 9.29
C GLN A 68 -2.60 30.30 9.58
N ARG A 69 -3.75 30.78 9.10
CA ARG A 69 -5.00 30.01 9.08
C ARG A 69 -5.03 29.18 7.81
N TRP A 70 -5.27 27.89 7.97
CA TRP A 70 -5.36 26.92 6.89
C TRP A 70 -6.78 26.38 6.83
N PRO A 71 -7.41 26.29 5.65
CA PRO A 71 -8.69 25.62 5.52
C PRO A 71 -8.52 24.11 5.77
N LEU A 72 -9.53 23.50 6.38
CA LEU A 72 -9.60 22.05 6.59
C LEU A 72 -9.92 21.33 5.26
N ASP A 73 -10.80 21.92 4.45
CA ASP A 73 -11.10 21.44 3.10
C ASP A 73 -10.09 21.99 2.08
N ASP A 74 -9.43 21.09 1.35
CA ASP A 74 -8.48 21.43 0.29
C ASP A 74 -9.22 21.83 -1.01
N THR A 75 -9.89 22.98 -0.97
CA THR A 75 -10.50 23.60 -2.15
C THR A 75 -9.62 24.74 -2.64
N LEU A 76 -9.28 24.71 -3.94
CA LEU A 76 -8.54 25.81 -4.58
C LEU A 76 -9.42 27.09 -4.55
N PRO A 77 -9.01 28.16 -3.83
CA PRO A 77 -9.75 29.42 -3.81
C PRO A 77 -9.82 30.02 -5.21
N SER A 78 -10.95 30.65 -5.54
CA SER A 78 -11.11 31.23 -6.87
C SER A 78 -10.24 32.49 -7.03
N LEU A 79 -9.75 32.77 -8.25
CA LEU A 79 -8.98 33.99 -8.53
C LEU A 79 -9.73 35.28 -8.11
N LYS A 80 -11.07 35.26 -8.17
CA LYS A 80 -11.92 36.37 -7.73
C LYS A 80 -11.89 36.57 -6.21
N GLU A 81 -11.86 35.48 -5.43
CA GLU A 81 -11.70 35.54 -3.97
C GLU A 81 -10.30 36.04 -3.57
N GLN A 82 -9.31 35.86 -4.45
CA GLN A 82 -7.95 36.35 -4.27
C GLN A 82 -7.74 37.79 -4.77
N GLU A 83 -8.80 38.47 -5.21
CA GLU A 83 -8.74 39.81 -5.84
C GLU A 83 -7.83 39.87 -7.08
N VAL A 84 -7.65 38.75 -7.78
CA VAL A 84 -6.80 38.65 -8.98
C VAL A 84 -7.67 38.62 -10.24
N GLU A 85 -7.29 39.41 -11.24
CA GLU A 85 -7.96 39.38 -12.55
C GLU A 85 -7.71 38.04 -13.25
N GLN A 86 -8.79 37.36 -13.61
CA GLN A 86 -8.75 36.10 -14.34
C GLN A 86 -8.55 36.36 -15.85
N LEU A 87 -7.43 35.89 -16.39
CA LEU A 87 -7.03 36.13 -17.79
C LEU A 87 -7.58 35.08 -18.78
N TYR A 88 -8.35 34.10 -18.33
CA TYR A 88 -8.87 33.01 -19.15
C TYR A 88 -10.38 32.81 -18.95
N PRO A 89 -11.10 32.24 -19.93
CA PRO A 89 -12.55 32.06 -19.85
C PRO A 89 -12.97 31.14 -18.68
N THR A 90 -14.16 31.33 -18.12
CA THR A 90 -14.63 30.52 -16.99
C THR A 90 -15.11 29.12 -17.40
N ASP A 91 -15.72 28.97 -18.59
CA ASP A 91 -16.39 27.72 -18.98
C ASP A 91 -15.86 27.10 -20.29
N GLY A 92 -15.81 25.76 -20.31
CA GLY A 92 -15.69 24.95 -21.53
C GLY A 92 -14.35 25.02 -22.29
N PHE A 93 -13.29 25.52 -21.67
CA PHE A 93 -12.01 25.70 -22.33
C PHE A 93 -11.02 24.54 -22.11
N ASN A 94 -10.09 24.39 -23.04
CA ASN A 94 -8.99 23.45 -22.90
C ASN A 94 -7.86 24.12 -22.09
N ARG A 95 -7.70 23.72 -20.83
CA ARG A 95 -6.69 24.27 -19.90
C ARG A 95 -5.28 24.28 -20.49
N THR A 96 -4.88 23.21 -21.18
CA THR A 96 -3.55 23.12 -21.82
C THR A 96 -3.35 24.15 -22.92
N LYS A 97 -4.40 24.49 -23.67
CA LYS A 97 -4.33 25.55 -24.70
C LYS A 97 -4.22 26.93 -24.06
N GLU A 98 -4.99 27.20 -23.01
CA GLU A 98 -4.93 28.48 -22.30
C GLU A 98 -3.59 28.66 -21.58
N LEU A 99 -3.05 27.62 -20.95
CA LEU A 99 -1.72 27.67 -20.35
C LEU A 99 -0.62 27.99 -21.39
N LYS A 100 -0.73 27.41 -22.60
CA LYS A 100 0.18 27.74 -23.71
C LYS A 100 0.02 29.19 -24.19
N LYS A 101 -1.20 29.71 -24.26
CA LYS A 101 -1.44 31.12 -24.60
C LYS A 101 -0.87 32.05 -23.55
N LEU A 102 -1.08 31.78 -22.27
CA LEU A 102 -0.51 32.56 -21.16
C LEU A 102 1.02 32.52 -21.17
N ASN A 103 1.62 31.35 -21.46
CA ASN A 103 3.08 31.25 -21.62
C ASN A 103 3.59 32.13 -22.76
N ASN A 104 2.94 32.10 -23.93
CA ASN A 104 3.29 33.00 -25.03
C ASN A 104 3.13 34.47 -24.62
N SER A 105 2.04 34.83 -23.92
CA SER A 105 1.82 36.18 -23.39
C SER A 105 2.90 36.60 -22.40
N LEU A 106 3.37 35.69 -21.54
CA LEU A 106 4.46 35.92 -20.59
C LEU A 106 5.77 36.24 -21.32
N ILE A 107 6.08 35.49 -22.39
CA ILE A 107 7.27 35.73 -23.20
C ILE A 107 7.19 37.10 -23.88
N PHE A 108 6.05 37.47 -24.46
CA PHE A 108 5.89 38.80 -25.06
C PHE A 108 6.03 39.92 -24.04
N LYS A 109 5.41 39.79 -22.86
CA LYS A 109 5.53 40.78 -21.77
C LYS A 109 6.96 40.89 -21.23
N TYR A 110 7.70 39.79 -21.21
CA TYR A 110 9.12 39.82 -20.83
C TYR A 110 9.98 40.53 -21.88
N LEU A 111 9.69 40.36 -23.17
CA LEU A 111 10.34 41.11 -24.24
C LEU A 111 10.01 42.61 -24.17
N ASP A 112 8.75 42.95 -23.89
CA ASP A 112 8.32 44.33 -23.67
C ASP A 112 9.06 44.94 -22.47
N LEU A 113 9.19 44.21 -21.36
CA LEU A 113 9.96 44.65 -20.18
C LEU A 113 11.42 44.97 -20.54
N ILE A 114 12.08 44.11 -21.32
CA ILE A 114 13.46 44.36 -21.77
C ILE A 114 13.50 45.62 -22.65
N GLY A 115 12.52 45.80 -23.54
CA GLY A 115 12.39 46.99 -24.38
C GLY A 115 12.15 48.28 -23.57
N THR A 116 11.30 48.21 -22.54
CA THR A 116 11.03 49.30 -21.60
C THR A 116 12.29 49.64 -20.80
N LEU A 117 13.02 48.64 -20.30
CA LEU A 117 14.28 48.86 -19.57
C LEU A 117 15.36 49.49 -20.46
N ALA A 118 15.38 49.20 -21.75
CA ALA A 118 16.31 49.81 -22.69
C ALA A 118 15.92 51.26 -23.06
N THR A 119 14.63 51.58 -23.14
CA THR A 119 14.13 52.88 -23.64
C THR A 119 13.77 53.86 -22.53
N THR A 120 13.07 53.40 -21.50
CA THR A 120 12.58 54.22 -20.38
C THR A 120 12.54 53.37 -19.10
N PRO A 121 13.67 53.27 -18.38
CA PRO A 121 13.79 52.42 -17.19
C PRO A 121 12.80 52.77 -16.07
N SER A 122 12.25 53.97 -16.03
CA SER A 122 11.35 54.43 -14.97
C SER A 122 9.92 53.88 -15.04
N LYS A 123 9.57 53.15 -16.11
CA LYS A 123 8.20 52.62 -16.33
C LYS A 123 8.08 51.10 -16.17
N PHE A 124 9.11 50.45 -15.67
CA PHE A 124 9.18 48.98 -15.56
C PHE A 124 8.12 48.36 -14.63
N GLU A 125 7.62 49.11 -13.64
CA GLU A 125 6.69 48.61 -12.62
C GLU A 125 5.44 47.95 -13.23
N LYS A 126 4.86 48.57 -14.25
CA LYS A 126 3.67 48.04 -14.93
C LYS A 126 3.91 46.72 -15.63
N ASP A 127 5.06 46.60 -16.31
CA ASP A 127 5.43 45.37 -17.02
C ASP A 127 5.70 44.23 -16.04
N VAL A 128 6.26 44.53 -14.85
CA VAL A 128 6.48 43.56 -13.77
C VAL A 128 5.16 43.11 -13.13
N ASP A 129 4.23 44.04 -12.90
CA ASP A 129 2.91 43.71 -12.37
C ASP A 129 2.10 42.84 -13.35
N ASP A 130 2.16 43.14 -14.66
CA ASP A 130 1.57 42.31 -15.71
C ASP A 130 2.16 40.88 -15.71
N ILE A 131 3.49 40.77 -15.59
CA ILE A 131 4.17 39.46 -15.49
C ILE A 131 3.71 38.70 -14.26
N ARG A 132 3.63 39.37 -13.10
CA ARG A 132 3.14 38.78 -11.85
C ARG A 132 1.71 38.26 -12.02
N LEU A 133 0.83 39.04 -12.64
CA LEU A 133 -0.56 38.67 -12.90
C LEU A 133 -0.65 37.42 -13.78
N ILE A 134 0.14 37.35 -14.86
CA ILE A 134 0.18 36.18 -15.75
C ILE A 134 0.65 34.94 -14.98
N LEU A 135 1.70 35.06 -14.17
CA LEU A 135 2.24 33.95 -13.39
C LEU A 135 1.23 33.42 -12.36
N VAL A 136 0.52 34.29 -11.65
CA VAL A 136 -0.54 33.87 -10.71
C VAL A 136 -1.65 33.12 -11.43
N ASN A 137 -2.09 33.62 -12.59
CA ASN A 137 -3.10 32.94 -13.43
C ASN A 137 -2.61 31.57 -13.92
N MET A 138 -1.34 31.46 -14.34
CA MET A 138 -0.74 30.17 -14.72
C MET A 138 -0.69 29.19 -13.54
N HIS A 139 -0.31 29.67 -12.35
CA HIS A 139 -0.29 28.85 -11.13
C HIS A 139 -1.68 28.31 -10.79
N HIS A 140 -2.71 29.16 -10.86
CA HIS A 140 -4.07 28.73 -10.61
C HIS A 140 -4.51 27.64 -11.60
N LEU A 141 -4.26 27.81 -12.92
CA LEU A 141 -4.57 26.78 -13.93
C LEU A 141 -3.83 25.46 -13.69
N ILE A 142 -2.57 25.51 -13.25
CA ILE A 142 -1.79 24.32 -12.89
C ILE A 142 -2.39 23.64 -11.66
N ASN A 143 -2.80 24.42 -10.66
CA ASN A 143 -3.42 23.89 -9.45
C ASN A 143 -4.76 23.21 -9.76
N GLU A 144 -5.57 23.77 -10.65
CA GLU A 144 -6.81 23.13 -11.12
C GLU A 144 -6.55 21.79 -11.84
N PHE A 145 -5.35 21.60 -12.42
CA PHE A 145 -4.97 20.35 -13.08
C PHE A 145 -4.48 19.25 -12.12
N ARG A 146 -4.13 19.60 -10.87
CA ARG A 146 -3.58 18.66 -9.88
C ARG A 146 -4.50 17.46 -9.60
N PRO A 147 -5.83 17.63 -9.40
CA PRO A 147 -6.72 16.49 -9.15
C PRO A 147 -6.81 15.54 -10.35
N TYR A 148 -6.74 16.07 -11.58
CA TYR A 148 -6.73 15.26 -12.80
C TYR A 148 -5.42 14.45 -12.90
N GLN A 149 -4.28 15.10 -12.66
CA GLN A 149 -2.97 14.43 -12.62
C GLN A 149 -2.92 13.32 -11.56
N ALA A 150 -3.48 13.55 -10.37
CA ALA A 150 -3.52 12.56 -9.30
C ALA A 150 -4.32 11.31 -9.70
N ARG A 151 -5.47 11.50 -10.37
CA ARG A 151 -6.29 10.39 -10.89
C ARG A 151 -5.57 9.58 -11.96
N ASP A 152 -4.91 10.25 -12.90
CA ASP A 152 -4.12 9.58 -13.95
C ASP A 152 -2.92 8.82 -13.35
N THR A 153 -2.27 9.40 -12.35
CA THR A 153 -1.18 8.74 -11.62
C THR A 153 -1.67 7.49 -10.89
N LEU A 154 -2.83 7.58 -10.24
CA LEU A 154 -3.46 6.42 -9.59
C LEU A 154 -3.82 5.34 -10.61
N LYS A 155 -4.39 5.72 -11.75
CA LYS A 155 -4.73 4.78 -12.83
C LYS A 155 -3.48 4.03 -13.30
N LEU A 156 -2.39 4.74 -13.56
CA LEU A 156 -1.13 4.15 -14.00
C LEU A 156 -0.55 3.19 -12.94
N MET A 157 -0.64 3.56 -11.65
CA MET A 157 -0.23 2.68 -10.55
C MET A 157 -1.06 1.39 -10.49
N LEU A 158 -2.37 1.48 -10.73
CA LEU A 158 -3.26 0.32 -10.74
C LEU A 158 -3.01 -0.59 -11.94
N GLU A 159 -2.79 -0.03 -13.13
CA GLU A 159 -2.43 -0.80 -14.33
C GLU A 159 -1.13 -1.59 -14.11
N ASP A 160 -0.13 -0.95 -13.50
CA ASP A 160 1.14 -1.57 -13.14
C ASP A 160 0.99 -2.67 -12.06
N GLN A 161 0.09 -2.49 -11.08
CA GLN A 161 -0.26 -3.56 -10.14
C GLN A 161 -0.93 -4.75 -10.82
N ILE A 162 -1.84 -4.53 -11.78
CA ILE A 162 -2.49 -5.61 -12.53
C ILE A 162 -1.45 -6.37 -13.36
N ALA A 163 -0.55 -5.65 -14.06
CA ALA A 163 0.52 -6.26 -14.84
C ALA A 163 1.42 -7.15 -13.99
N ARG A 164 1.86 -6.67 -12.82
CA ARG A 164 2.64 -7.47 -11.86
C ARG A 164 1.88 -8.71 -11.40
N ARG A 165 0.60 -8.60 -11.05
CA ARG A 165 -0.21 -9.74 -10.60
C ARG A 165 -0.36 -10.80 -11.69
N HIS A 166 -0.57 -10.38 -12.94
CA HIS A 166 -0.62 -11.31 -14.08
C HIS A 166 0.72 -12.02 -14.31
N GLN A 167 1.83 -11.29 -14.21
CA GLN A 167 3.17 -11.88 -14.33
C GLN A 167 3.41 -12.96 -13.26
N VAL A 168 3.17 -12.62 -11.98
CA VAL A 168 3.32 -13.57 -10.87
C VAL A 168 2.40 -14.78 -11.03
N ALA A 169 1.15 -14.58 -11.46
CA ALA A 169 0.23 -15.69 -11.72
C ALA A 169 0.71 -16.61 -12.85
N SER A 170 1.28 -16.04 -13.92
CA SER A 170 1.88 -16.80 -15.02
C SER A 170 3.09 -17.61 -14.56
N GLU A 171 3.96 -17.01 -13.74
CA GLU A 171 5.13 -17.69 -13.16
C GLU A 171 4.72 -18.86 -12.28
N ILE A 172 3.73 -18.67 -11.38
CA ILE A 172 3.17 -19.75 -10.54
C ILE A 172 2.54 -20.84 -11.42
N THR A 173 1.80 -20.48 -12.46
CA THR A 173 1.17 -21.46 -13.35
C THR A 173 2.21 -22.30 -14.10
N SER A 174 3.32 -21.69 -14.54
CA SER A 174 4.45 -22.41 -15.16
C SER A 174 5.09 -23.38 -14.16
N ALA A 175 5.39 -22.92 -12.95
CA ALA A 175 5.98 -23.75 -11.91
C ALA A 175 5.08 -24.94 -11.52
N CYS A 176 3.76 -24.72 -11.39
CA CYS A 176 2.81 -25.80 -11.14
C CYS A 176 2.74 -26.81 -12.29
N LYS A 177 2.87 -26.33 -13.54
CA LYS A 177 2.90 -27.22 -14.72
C LYS A 177 4.15 -28.07 -14.74
N GLU A 178 5.32 -27.48 -14.48
CA GLU A 178 6.60 -28.19 -14.35
C GLU A 178 6.55 -29.22 -13.22
N LEU A 179 6.05 -28.83 -12.05
CA LEU A 179 5.86 -29.76 -10.94
C LEU A 179 4.90 -30.91 -11.29
N SER A 180 3.80 -30.61 -11.99
CA SER A 180 2.86 -31.64 -12.44
C SER A 180 3.48 -32.60 -13.46
N THR A 181 4.38 -32.13 -14.34
CA THR A 181 5.11 -33.01 -15.26
C THR A 181 6.11 -33.87 -14.49
N ASP A 182 6.85 -33.30 -13.54
CA ASP A 182 7.82 -34.03 -12.73
C ASP A 182 7.15 -35.12 -11.87
N LEU A 183 5.98 -34.82 -11.27
CA LEU A 183 5.18 -35.81 -10.56
C LEU A 183 4.64 -36.91 -11.49
N GLY A 184 4.22 -36.54 -12.70
CA GLY A 184 3.80 -37.50 -13.73
C GLY A 184 4.91 -38.47 -14.08
N ASP A 185 6.10 -37.97 -14.38
CA ASP A 185 7.29 -38.76 -14.69
C ASP A 185 7.70 -39.66 -13.52
N ALA A 186 7.67 -39.15 -12.29
CA ALA A 186 7.94 -39.93 -11.09
C ALA A 186 6.91 -41.06 -10.89
N SER A 187 5.62 -40.80 -11.16
CA SER A 187 4.56 -41.81 -11.05
C SER A 187 4.70 -42.92 -12.10
N GLU A 188 5.07 -42.57 -13.33
CA GLU A 188 5.37 -43.53 -14.40
C GLU A 188 6.63 -44.35 -14.09
N LEU A 189 7.65 -43.73 -13.48
CA LEU A 189 8.83 -44.44 -13.01
C LEU A 189 8.50 -45.44 -11.90
N ILE A 190 7.68 -45.04 -10.92
CA ILE A 190 7.21 -45.94 -9.84
C ILE A 190 6.40 -47.09 -10.43
N ARG A 191 5.48 -46.81 -11.37
CA ARG A 191 4.70 -47.83 -12.07
C ARG A 191 5.60 -48.83 -12.78
N THR A 192 6.58 -48.35 -13.54
CA THR A 192 7.56 -49.19 -14.24
C THR A 192 8.35 -50.06 -13.27
N ARG A 193 8.84 -49.49 -12.16
CA ARG A 193 9.58 -50.25 -11.12
C ARG A 193 8.70 -51.27 -10.41
N LEU A 194 7.43 -50.99 -10.21
CA LEU A 194 6.47 -51.93 -9.64
C LEU A 194 6.21 -53.10 -10.58
N GLU A 195 6.03 -52.84 -11.88
CA GLU A 195 5.89 -53.87 -12.92
C GLU A 195 7.15 -54.75 -13.01
N GLU A 196 8.35 -54.16 -12.96
CA GLU A 196 9.63 -54.89 -12.89
C GLU A 196 9.72 -55.78 -11.63
N ALA A 197 9.35 -55.24 -10.46
CA ALA A 197 9.37 -55.99 -9.20
C ALA A 197 8.36 -57.15 -9.20
N GLN A 198 7.16 -56.95 -9.77
CA GLN A 198 6.17 -58.00 -9.95
C GLN A 198 6.69 -59.12 -10.86
N HIS A 199 7.38 -58.77 -11.95
CA HIS A 199 7.98 -59.74 -12.87
C HIS A 199 9.11 -60.53 -12.20
N VAL A 200 9.94 -59.88 -11.37
CA VAL A 200 10.98 -60.54 -10.56
C VAL A 200 10.36 -61.47 -9.51
N VAL A 201 9.28 -61.05 -8.84
CA VAL A 201 8.56 -61.90 -7.87
C VAL A 201 7.92 -63.12 -8.55
N GLN A 202 7.32 -62.96 -9.74
CA GLN A 202 6.78 -64.08 -10.52
C GLN A 202 7.87 -65.04 -11.00
N GLN A 203 9.02 -64.53 -11.44
CA GLN A 203 10.16 -65.33 -11.86
C GLN A 203 10.84 -66.05 -10.67
N SER A 204 10.87 -65.40 -9.50
CA SER A 204 11.30 -66.02 -8.24
C SER A 204 10.33 -67.12 -7.79
N THR A 205 9.03 -66.93 -8.01
CA THR A 205 7.98 -67.90 -7.71
C THR A 205 8.04 -69.09 -8.68
N SER A 206 8.37 -68.88 -9.96
CA SER A 206 8.59 -69.98 -10.91
C SER A 206 9.89 -70.74 -10.64
N LEU A 207 10.94 -70.07 -10.14
CA LEU A 207 12.16 -70.73 -9.65
C LEU A 207 11.90 -71.50 -8.33
N ALA A 208 11.01 -71.02 -7.47
CA ALA A 208 10.55 -71.75 -6.30
C ALA A 208 9.71 -72.99 -6.66
N GLN A 209 8.90 -72.93 -7.73
CA GLN A 209 8.15 -74.08 -8.24
C GLN A 209 9.04 -75.22 -8.77
N VAL A 210 10.29 -74.94 -9.17
CA VAL A 210 11.26 -76.00 -9.54
C VAL A 210 11.85 -76.67 -8.29
N ASN A 211 11.94 -75.96 -7.16
CA ASN A 211 12.38 -76.50 -5.87
C ASN A 211 11.24 -77.10 -5.02
N ASP A 212 10.00 -77.02 -5.49
CA ASP A 212 8.79 -77.48 -4.79
C ASP A 212 8.59 -79.00 -4.74
N THR A 213 9.57 -79.79 -5.19
CA THR A 213 9.65 -81.19 -4.73
C THR A 213 10.19 -81.33 -3.30
N THR A 214 10.61 -80.24 -2.65
CA THR A 214 11.25 -80.28 -1.32
C THR A 214 10.69 -79.32 -0.26
N LEU A 215 9.54 -78.66 -0.50
CA LEU A 215 9.04 -77.58 0.38
C LEU A 215 7.54 -77.68 0.75
N ALA A 216 7.06 -78.88 1.05
CA ALA A 216 5.76 -79.10 1.70
C ALA A 216 5.63 -78.52 3.13
N VAL A 217 6.51 -77.59 3.55
CA VAL A 217 6.59 -77.05 4.92
C VAL A 217 6.48 -75.50 4.96
N LYS A 218 6.49 -74.77 3.84
CA LYS A 218 6.42 -73.28 3.85
C LYS A 218 5.03 -72.66 3.68
N SER A 219 3.98 -73.46 3.50
CA SER A 219 2.62 -72.96 3.22
C SER A 219 1.94 -72.23 4.40
N GLU A 220 2.51 -72.26 5.59
CA GLU A 220 1.92 -71.61 6.78
C GLU A 220 2.42 -70.18 7.03
N LEU A 221 3.49 -69.72 6.37
CA LEU A 221 4.06 -68.37 6.62
C LEU A 221 3.62 -67.31 5.59
N ALA A 222 3.03 -67.71 4.46
CA ALA A 222 2.65 -66.81 3.36
C ALA A 222 1.26 -66.16 3.53
N SER A 223 0.41 -66.68 4.42
CA SER A 223 -0.92 -66.09 4.67
C SER A 223 -0.84 -64.80 5.49
N THR A 224 0.17 -64.66 6.34
CA THR A 224 0.27 -63.55 7.29
C THR A 224 0.84 -62.28 6.66
N GLU A 225 1.76 -62.38 5.71
CA GLU A 225 2.31 -61.22 5.01
C GLU A 225 1.36 -60.68 3.92
N ALA A 226 0.56 -61.55 3.30
CA ALA A 226 -0.43 -61.15 2.29
C ALA A 226 -1.58 -60.32 2.88
N ASP A 227 -1.97 -60.59 4.12
CA ASP A 227 -3.02 -59.85 4.83
C ASP A 227 -2.54 -58.45 5.28
N SER A 228 -1.27 -58.29 5.68
CA SER A 228 -0.71 -56.97 5.99
C SER A 228 -0.59 -56.06 4.75
N ILE A 229 -0.31 -56.63 3.57
CA ILE A 229 -0.23 -55.85 2.33
C ILE A 229 -1.62 -55.40 1.86
N ARG A 230 -2.65 -56.24 2.03
CA ARG A 230 -4.05 -55.84 1.76
C ARG A 230 -4.52 -54.72 2.69
N GLN A 231 -4.17 -54.80 3.97
CA GLN A 231 -4.53 -53.78 4.96
C GLN A 231 -3.86 -52.42 4.68
N ALA A 232 -2.65 -52.43 4.13
CA ALA A 232 -1.98 -51.20 3.69
C ALA A 232 -2.58 -50.61 2.39
N LEU A 233 -3.13 -51.45 1.50
CA LEU A 233 -3.77 -51.03 0.26
C LEU A 233 -5.12 -50.33 0.52
N ASP A 234 -5.91 -50.83 1.47
CA ASP A 234 -7.19 -50.21 1.87
C ASP A 234 -6.98 -48.82 2.49
N LEU A 235 -5.97 -48.65 3.36
CA LEU A 235 -5.68 -47.37 4.00
C LEU A 235 -5.19 -46.28 3.03
N LEU A 236 -4.62 -46.66 1.89
CA LEU A 236 -4.12 -45.72 0.88
C LEU A 236 -5.23 -45.30 -0.10
N ASN A 237 -6.24 -46.14 -0.28
CA ASN A 237 -7.38 -45.86 -1.15
C ASN A 237 -8.44 -44.97 -0.45
N ASP A 238 -8.44 -44.93 0.89
CA ASP A 238 -9.31 -44.05 1.70
C ASP A 238 -8.80 -42.59 1.82
N LEU A 239 -7.61 -42.27 1.29
CA LEU A 239 -6.97 -40.95 1.41
C LEU A 239 -6.96 -40.14 0.09
N VAL A 240 -7.53 -40.68 -0.98
CA VAL A 240 -7.80 -40.01 -2.28
C VAL A 240 -9.28 -39.65 -2.36
#